data_AF-A0AAW8KEY3-F1
#
_entry.id   AF-A0AAW8KEY3-F1
#
_cell.length_a   1.000
_cell.length_b   1.000
_cell.length_c   1.000
_cell.angle_alpha   90.00
_cell.angle_beta   90.00
_cell.angle_gamma   90.00
#
_symmetry.space_group_name_H-M   'P 1'
#
loop_
_entity.id
_entity.type
_entity.pdbx_description
1 polymer ?
#
loop_
_entity_poly.entity_id
_entity_poly.type
_entity_poly.pdbx_seq_one_letter_code
_entity_poly.pdbx_strand_id
1 'polypeptide(L)'
;STFWPDPEIFDDTVYDYGTLQHRLREMAFLNKGVKITLADEREGKKQKEVFHYEGGLKEFVKHLNTNKNVLHPEVIYFEVAKKDME
;
A
#
# COMPACT_ATOMS: atom_id res chain seq x y z
N SER A 1 -16.53 -5.80 8.98
CA SER A 1 -17.26 -6.94 8.40
C SER A 1 -16.23 -7.94 7.89
N THR A 2 -16.50 -9.23 8.01
CA THR A 2 -15.68 -10.32 7.47
C THR A 2 -16.45 -10.95 6.31
N PHE A 3 -15.75 -11.45 5.30
CA PHE A 3 -16.38 -12.06 4.12
C PHE A 3 -15.61 -13.31 3.67
N TRP A 4 -16.32 -14.17 2.93
CA TRP A 4 -15.79 -15.40 2.36
C TRP A 4 -16.18 -15.44 0.88
N PRO A 5 -15.22 -15.61 -0.05
CA PRO A 5 -15.50 -15.71 -1.48
C PRO A 5 -16.25 -17.03 -1.79
N ASP A 6 -17.18 -16.97 -2.74
CA ASP A 6 -18.01 -18.10 -3.14
C ASP A 6 -17.27 -19.00 -4.16
N PRO A 7 -17.00 -20.28 -3.85
CA PRO A 7 -16.29 -21.19 -4.74
C PRO A 7 -17.09 -21.61 -5.99
N GLU A 8 -18.40 -21.36 -6.04
CA GLU A 8 -19.19 -21.57 -7.26
C GLU A 8 -19.03 -20.42 -8.26
N ILE A 9 -18.63 -19.23 -7.79
CA ILE A 9 -18.45 -18.03 -8.61
C ILE A 9 -16.98 -17.85 -9.02
N PHE A 10 -16.04 -18.09 -8.11
CA PHE A 10 -14.61 -17.85 -8.33
C PHE A 10 -13.85 -19.15 -8.52
N ASP A 11 -13.01 -19.20 -9.56
CA ASP A 11 -12.12 -20.35 -9.84
C ASP A 11 -11.07 -20.57 -8.74
N ASP A 12 -10.61 -19.50 -8.08
CA ASP A 12 -9.68 -19.55 -6.94
C ASP A 12 -10.16 -18.63 -5.81
N THR A 13 -10.30 -19.21 -4.63
CA THR A 13 -10.70 -18.51 -3.39
C THR A 13 -9.52 -18.20 -2.47
N VAL A 14 -8.31 -18.60 -2.86
CA VAL A 14 -7.09 -18.44 -2.08
C VAL A 14 -6.42 -17.12 -2.46
N TYR A 15 -6.48 -16.15 -1.55
CA TYR A 15 -5.83 -14.86 -1.77
C TYR A 15 -4.31 -14.97 -1.85
N ASP A 16 -3.73 -14.27 -2.83
CA ASP A 16 -2.30 -14.03 -2.94
C ASP A 16 -1.86 -12.91 -1.98
N TYR A 17 -0.94 -13.23 -1.09
CA TYR A 17 -0.47 -12.27 -0.08
C TYR A 17 0.30 -11.11 -0.74
N GLY A 18 1.14 -11.39 -1.73
CA GLY A 18 1.98 -10.37 -2.38
C GLY A 18 1.15 -9.30 -3.10
N THR A 19 0.07 -9.70 -3.74
CA THR A 19 -0.89 -8.80 -4.40
C THR A 19 -1.58 -7.88 -3.39
N LEU A 20 -2.08 -8.43 -2.27
CA LEU A 20 -2.69 -7.64 -1.21
C LEU A 20 -1.68 -6.69 -0.56
N GLN A 21 -0.49 -7.21 -0.25
CA GLN A 21 0.62 -6.47 0.33
C GLN A 21 1.00 -5.26 -0.53
N HIS A 22 1.15 -5.46 -1.85
CA HIS A 22 1.48 -4.38 -2.77
C HIS A 22 0.40 -3.29 -2.76
N ARG A 23 -0.88 -3.65 -2.92
CA ARG A 23 -1.99 -2.69 -2.91
C ARG A 23 -2.17 -1.95 -1.60
N LEU A 24 -2.06 -2.66 -0.47
CA LEU A 24 -2.19 -2.05 0.86
C LEU A 24 -1.03 -1.11 1.16
N ARG A 25 0.19 -1.44 0.72
CA ARG A 25 1.36 -0.55 0.82
C ARG A 25 1.14 0.73 0.02
N GLU A 26 0.66 0.63 -1.23
CA GLU A 26 0.31 1.80 -2.06
C GLU A 26 -0.71 2.70 -1.35
N MET A 27 -1.78 2.12 -0.79
CA MET A 27 -2.82 2.89 -0.09
C MET A 27 -2.28 3.61 1.15
N ALA A 28 -1.34 2.99 1.89
CA ALA A 28 -0.72 3.62 3.06
C ALA A 28 0.17 4.80 2.66
N PHE A 29 0.79 4.79 1.48
CA PHE A 29 1.51 5.96 0.97
C PHE A 29 0.59 7.07 0.49
N LEU A 30 -0.55 6.74 -0.12
CA LEU A 30 -1.50 7.73 -0.64
C LEU A 30 -2.23 8.47 0.47
N ASN A 31 -2.49 7.79 1.60
CA ASN A 31 -3.19 8.35 2.74
C ASN A 31 -2.19 8.61 3.89
N LYS A 32 -1.58 9.79 3.88
CA LYS A 32 -0.59 10.20 4.90
C LYS A 32 -1.13 9.93 6.32
N GLY A 33 -0.35 9.22 7.13
CA GLY A 33 -0.69 8.92 8.53
C GLY A 33 -1.66 7.75 8.75
N VAL A 34 -2.11 7.07 7.69
CA VAL A 34 -2.89 5.83 7.84
C VAL A 34 -1.95 4.66 8.14
N LYS A 35 -2.28 3.92 9.20
CA LYS A 35 -1.59 2.69 9.57
C LYS A 35 -2.41 1.48 9.13
N ILE A 36 -1.88 0.70 8.20
CA ILE A 36 -2.49 -0.54 7.70
C ILE A 36 -1.68 -1.74 8.21
N THR A 37 -2.35 -2.77 8.71
CA THR A 37 -1.73 -4.03 9.12
C THR A 37 -2.29 -5.16 8.29
N LEU A 38 -1.43 -5.89 7.57
CA LEU A 38 -1.79 -7.09 6.82
C LEU A 38 -1.21 -8.32 7.52
N ALA A 39 -2.08 -9.24 7.94
CA ALA A 39 -1.68 -10.49 8.57
C ALA A 39 -2.24 -11.68 7.78
N ASP A 40 -1.38 -12.63 7.45
CA ASP A 40 -1.76 -13.95 6.96
C ASP A 40 -1.70 -14.93 8.14
N GLU A 41 -2.81 -15.56 8.46
CA GLU A 41 -2.92 -16.49 9.58
C GLU A 41 -2.94 -17.96 9.14
N ARG A 42 -2.85 -18.23 7.83
CA ARG A 42 -2.82 -19.59 7.27
C ARG A 42 -1.58 -20.34 7.78
N GLU A 43 -1.78 -21.60 8.18
CA GLU A 43 -0.69 -22.44 8.68
C GLU A 43 0.40 -22.64 7.61
N GLY A 44 1.67 -22.61 8.04
CA GLY A 44 2.82 -22.67 7.13
C GLY A 44 3.09 -21.39 6.31
N LYS A 45 2.19 -20.39 6.35
CA LYS A 45 2.33 -19.09 5.65
C LYS A 45 2.17 -17.89 6.56
N LYS A 46 2.23 -18.10 7.89
CA LYS A 46 2.02 -17.03 8.88
C LYS A 46 3.03 -15.91 8.69
N GLN A 47 2.52 -14.72 8.40
CA GLN A 47 3.34 -13.52 8.22
C GLN A 47 2.51 -12.27 8.50
N LYS A 48 3.19 -11.19 8.89
CA LYS A 48 2.55 -9.92 9.25
C LYS A 48 3.42 -8.77 8.81
N GLU A 49 2.80 -7.77 8.19
CA GLU A 49 3.45 -6.52 7.83
C GLU A 49 2.59 -5.33 8.25
N VAL A 50 3.26 -4.23 8.60
CA VAL A 50 2.65 -2.97 9.01
C VAL A 50 3.14 -1.88 8.08
N PHE A 51 2.21 -1.17 7.46
CA PHE A 51 2.45 -0.04 6.57
C PHE A 51 2.01 1.24 7.28
N HIS A 52 2.94 2.17 7.47
CA HIS A 52 2.65 3.49 8.02
C HIS A 52 3.66 4.48 7.48
N TYR A 53 3.18 5.51 6.77
CA TYR A 53 4.01 6.46 6.05
C TYR A 53 3.49 7.88 6.27
N GLU A 54 4.37 8.77 6.72
CA GLU A 54 4.05 10.17 7.00
C GLU A 54 4.42 11.10 5.84
N GLY A 55 5.46 10.73 5.07
CA GLY A 55 5.92 11.50 3.92
C GLY A 55 5.09 11.28 2.64
N GLY A 56 4.09 10.40 2.70
CA GLY A 56 3.09 10.17 1.66
C GLY A 56 3.68 9.85 0.29
N LEU A 57 3.23 10.57 -0.75
CA LEU A 57 3.68 10.40 -2.14
C LEU A 57 5.20 10.54 -2.32
N LYS A 58 5.90 11.33 -1.51
CA LYS A 58 7.37 11.43 -1.60
C LYS A 58 8.03 10.09 -1.28
N GLU A 59 7.55 9.42 -0.23
CA GLU A 59 8.06 8.11 0.18
C GLU A 59 7.66 7.02 -0.81
N PHE A 60 6.49 7.13 -1.44
CA PHE A 60 6.09 6.22 -2.51
C PHE A 60 7.05 6.25 -3.69
N VAL A 61 7.39 7.45 -4.17
CA VAL A 61 8.33 7.59 -5.30
C VAL A 61 9.72 7.09 -4.92
N LYS A 62 10.18 7.35 -3.68
CA LYS A 62 11.43 6.75 -3.16
C LYS A 62 11.37 5.23 -3.19
N HIS A 63 10.27 4.64 -2.72
CA HIS A 63 10.06 3.19 -2.72
C HIS A 63 10.10 2.61 -4.14
N LEU A 64 9.39 3.21 -5.10
CA LEU A 64 9.39 2.80 -6.51
C LEU A 64 10.78 2.86 -7.16
N ASN A 65 11.63 3.77 -6.69
CA ASN A 65 12.97 4.00 -7.22
C ASN A 65 14.05 3.16 -6.51
N THR A 66 13.73 2.35 -5.50
CA THR A 66 14.70 1.55 -4.74
C THR A 66 15.60 0.68 -5.63
N ASN A 67 15.06 0.17 -6.74
CA ASN A 67 15.79 -0.70 -7.68
C ASN A 67 16.13 -0.01 -9.02
N LYS A 68 16.14 1.33 -9.04
CA LYS A 68 16.39 2.13 -10.25
C LYS A 68 17.55 3.10 -10.02
N ASN A 69 18.30 3.39 -11.08
CA ASN A 69 19.26 4.48 -11.06
C ASN A 69 18.51 5.82 -11.16
N VAL A 70 18.49 6.59 -10.07
CA VAL A 70 17.84 7.90 -10.02
C VAL A 70 18.75 8.99 -10.58
N LEU A 71 18.16 9.94 -11.31
CA LEU A 71 18.90 11.06 -11.91
C LEU A 71 19.21 12.18 -10.90
N HIS A 72 18.35 12.35 -9.90
CA HIS A 72 18.52 13.33 -8.82
C HIS A 72 18.10 12.70 -7.48
N PRO A 73 18.78 13.06 -6.37
CA PRO A 73 18.54 12.45 -5.07
C PRO A 73 17.20 12.86 -4.44
N GLU A 74 16.75 14.09 -4.70
CA GLU A 74 15.53 14.64 -4.11
C GLU A 74 14.30 14.34 -4.96
N VAL A 75 13.21 13.86 -4.35
CA VAL A 75 11.93 13.67 -5.03
C VAL A 75 11.22 15.03 -5.16
N ILE A 76 10.99 15.46 -6.40
CA ILE A 76 10.22 16.66 -6.71
C ILE A 76 8.77 16.45 -6.27
N TYR A 77 8.23 17.35 -5.46
CA TYR A 77 6.89 17.25 -4.88
C TYR A 77 6.32 18.63 -4.59
N PHE A 78 5.03 18.79 -4.91
CA PHE A 78 4.26 20.00 -4.66
C PHE A 78 2.92 19.61 -4.05
N GLU A 79 2.41 20.44 -3.15
CA GLU A 79 1.09 20.29 -2.54
C GLU A 79 0.35 21.61 -2.71
N VAL A 80 -0.85 21.56 -3.31
CA VAL A 80 -1.69 22.73 -3.55
C VAL A 80 -2.94 22.58 -2.72
N ALA A 81 -3.06 23.38 -1.66
CA ALA A 81 -4.33 23.56 -0.96
C ALA A 81 -5.15 24.60 -1.74
N LYS A 82 -6.23 24.16 -2.39
CA LYS A 82 -7.22 25.10 -2.90
C LYS A 82 -7.91 25.69 -1.67
N LYS A 83 -7.63 26.96 -1.36
CA LYS A 83 -8.42 27.70 -0.37
C LYS A 83 -9.83 27.77 -0.94
N ASP A 84 -10.81 27.28 -0.19
CA ASP A 84 -12.22 27.49 -0.54
C ASP A 84 -12.40 28.99 -0.78
N MET A 85 -12.88 29.35 -1.97
CA MET A 85 -13.28 30.71 -2.27
C MET A 85 -14.58 30.93 -1.48
N GLU A 86 -14.50 31.68 -0.39
CA GLU A 86 -15.67 32.28 0.26
C GLU A 86 -16.43 33.20 -0.72
#